data_AF-Q4TT84-F1
#
_entry.id   AF-Q4TT84-F1
#
_cell.length_a   1.000
_cell.length_b   1.000
_cell.length_c   1.000
_cell.angle_alpha   90.00
_cell.angle_beta   90.00
_cell.angle_gamma   90.00
#
_symmetry.space_group_name_H-M   'P 1'
#
loop_
_entity.id
_entity.type
_entity.pdbx_description
1 polymer ?
#
loop_
_entity_poly.entity_id
_entity_poly.type
_entity_poly.pdbx_seq_one_letter_code
_entity_poly.pdbx_strand_id
1 'polypeptide(L)'
;MSFSSCFPTVSGFNLGTFSSSNPPALEEQLLQKSKFVERNAPNVSAAELNFLNGNFGTISASAQLEVLDHKIKIWKKLEHIAIAELNLANLNLINEVRANTGRGFEGLTVLMKQQVALAEKSLQIVEQNLLVAVIDRQLVELTMKMQML
;
A
#
# COMPACT_ATOMS: atom_id res chain seq x y z
N MET A 1 9.53 34.43 3.64
CA MET A 1 9.27 33.07 4.15
C MET A 1 8.02 32.57 3.46
N SER A 2 8.17 31.70 2.46
CA SER A 2 7.10 31.27 1.56
C SER A 2 6.56 29.91 1.98
N PHE A 3 5.29 29.88 2.36
CA PHE A 3 4.50 28.66 2.46
C PHE A 3 4.23 28.13 1.04
N SER A 4 4.79 26.98 0.71
CA SER A 4 4.45 26.21 -0.48
C SER A 4 3.34 25.22 -0.12
N SER A 5 2.10 25.59 -0.39
CA SER A 5 0.95 24.70 -0.33
C SER A 5 0.81 23.97 -1.67
N CYS A 6 1.17 22.69 -1.70
CA CYS A 6 0.82 21.78 -2.80
C CYS A 6 -0.67 21.40 -2.68
N PHE A 7 -1.55 22.28 -3.15
CA PHE A 7 -2.86 21.87 -3.64
C PHE A 7 -2.80 21.97 -5.17
N PRO A 8 -2.97 20.86 -5.91
CA PRO A 8 -3.10 20.95 -7.35
C PRO A 8 -4.46 21.57 -7.67
N THR A 9 -4.39 22.78 -8.19
CA THR A 9 -5.47 23.52 -8.85
C THR A 9 -6.10 22.66 -9.93
N VAL A 10 -7.30 22.14 -9.69
CA VAL A 10 -8.16 21.61 -10.76
C VAL A 10 -8.88 22.80 -11.39
N SER A 11 -8.17 23.51 -12.27
CA SER A 11 -8.78 24.51 -13.14
C SER A 11 -9.49 23.81 -14.29
N GLY A 12 -10.82 23.87 -14.30
CA GLY A 12 -11.60 23.66 -15.51
C GLY A 12 -12.83 22.76 -15.36
N PHE A 13 -13.92 23.27 -14.78
CA PHE A 13 -15.25 22.95 -15.29
C PHE A 13 -16.23 24.10 -14.99
N ASN A 14 -16.90 24.56 -16.04
CA ASN A 14 -17.66 25.80 -16.10
C ASN A 14 -18.84 25.85 -15.12
N LEU A 15 -18.99 27.01 -14.48
CA LEU A 15 -20.20 27.46 -13.80
C LEU A 15 -21.24 27.83 -14.87
N GLY A 16 -22.21 26.94 -15.08
CA GLY A 16 -23.39 27.17 -15.93
C GLY A 16 -24.59 26.47 -15.32
N THR A 17 -25.48 27.24 -14.71
CA THR A 17 -26.80 26.85 -14.19
C THR A 17 -27.62 26.08 -15.22
N PHE A 18 -28.24 24.95 -14.85
CA PHE A 18 -29.67 24.62 -15.09
C PHE A 18 -30.07 23.29 -14.40
N SER A 19 -31.21 23.37 -13.69
CA SER A 19 -32.23 22.31 -13.53
C SER A 19 -31.99 21.10 -12.58
N SER A 20 -32.80 21.10 -11.53
CA SER A 20 -33.20 20.02 -10.61
C SER A 20 -32.85 18.56 -10.98
N SER A 21 -32.04 17.94 -10.12
CA SER A 21 -32.26 16.63 -9.50
C SER A 21 -31.12 16.42 -8.51
N ASN A 22 -31.37 15.72 -7.40
CA ASN A 22 -30.40 15.51 -6.32
C ASN A 22 -28.99 15.20 -6.87
N PRO A 23 -27.91 15.85 -6.37
CA PRO A 23 -26.57 15.46 -6.77
C PRO A 23 -26.42 13.97 -6.47
N PRO A 24 -25.93 13.16 -7.43
CA PRO A 24 -25.79 11.72 -7.24
C PRO A 24 -24.96 11.52 -5.98
N ALA A 25 -25.49 10.72 -5.05
CA ALA A 25 -24.81 10.43 -3.80
C ALA A 25 -23.38 10.00 -4.13
N LEU A 26 -22.41 10.43 -3.32
CA LEU A 26 -20.99 10.09 -3.47
C LEU A 26 -20.78 8.60 -3.83
N GLU A 27 -21.66 7.75 -3.31
CA GLU A 27 -21.77 6.32 -3.61
C GLU A 27 -21.99 5.99 -5.10
N GLU A 28 -22.91 6.67 -5.80
CA GLU A 28 -23.12 6.51 -7.25
C GLU A 28 -21.92 7.01 -8.06
N GLN A 29 -21.26 8.09 -7.62
CA GLN A 29 -20.04 8.58 -8.26
C GLN A 29 -18.85 7.65 -8.05
N LEU A 30 -18.73 7.02 -6.88
CA LEU A 30 -17.71 6.01 -6.59
C LEU A 30 -17.98 4.70 -7.36
N LEU A 31 -19.24 4.29 -7.51
CA LEU A 31 -19.66 3.16 -8.33
C LEU A 31 -19.46 3.39 -9.83
N GLN A 32 -19.60 4.63 -10.31
CA GLN A 32 -19.28 4.96 -11.71
C GLN A 32 -17.77 5.05 -11.95
N LYS A 33 -17.00 5.58 -10.98
CA LYS A 33 -15.54 5.58 -11.04
C LYS A 33 -14.94 4.18 -10.96
N SER A 34 -15.51 3.27 -10.14
CA SER A 34 -15.04 1.88 -10.09
C SER A 34 -15.28 1.14 -11.41
N LYS A 35 -16.43 1.36 -12.07
CA LYS A 35 -16.71 0.85 -13.42
C LYS A 35 -15.73 1.38 -14.48
N PHE A 36 -15.14 2.56 -14.28
CA PHE A 36 -14.14 3.12 -15.18
C PHE A 36 -12.73 2.54 -14.94
N VAL A 37 -12.41 2.18 -13.70
CA VAL A 37 -11.14 1.53 -13.34
C VAL A 37 -11.11 0.08 -13.83
N GLU A 38 -12.23 -0.65 -13.78
CA GLU A 38 -12.30 -2.02 -14.31
C GLU A 38 -12.10 -2.10 -15.84
N ARG A 39 -12.41 -1.06 -16.60
CA ARG A 39 -12.24 -1.07 -18.06
C ARG A 39 -10.83 -0.73 -18.55
N ASN A 40 -9.98 -0.16 -17.69
CA ASN A 40 -8.63 0.28 -18.04
C ASN A 40 -7.53 -0.32 -17.16
N ALA A 41 -7.86 -1.11 -16.14
CA ALA A 41 -6.89 -2.02 -15.56
C ALA A 41 -6.47 -2.98 -16.68
N PRO A 42 -5.16 -3.13 -16.98
CA PRO A 42 -4.75 -4.18 -17.90
C PRO A 42 -5.36 -5.47 -17.37
N ASN A 43 -6.11 -6.19 -18.21
CA ASN A 43 -6.72 -7.46 -17.86
C ASN A 43 -5.60 -8.39 -17.38
N VAL A 44 -5.34 -8.39 -16.07
CA VAL A 44 -4.40 -9.29 -15.44
C VAL A 44 -4.96 -10.66 -15.70
N SER A 45 -4.31 -11.41 -16.58
CA SER A 45 -4.82 -12.69 -17.03
C SER A 45 -5.02 -13.60 -15.81
N ALA A 46 -5.97 -14.54 -15.87
CA ALA A 46 -6.13 -15.51 -14.78
C ALA A 46 -4.81 -16.23 -14.43
N ALA A 47 -3.91 -16.36 -15.43
CA ALA A 47 -2.55 -16.86 -15.23
C ALA A 47 -1.66 -15.90 -14.43
N GLU A 48 -1.72 -14.59 -14.67
CA GLU A 48 -1.00 -13.57 -13.89
C GLU A 48 -1.57 -13.41 -12.48
N LEU A 49 -2.90 -13.50 -12.31
CA LEU A 49 -3.53 -13.51 -10.99
C LEU A 49 -3.12 -14.75 -10.19
N ASN A 50 -3.05 -15.91 -10.84
CA ASN A 50 -2.55 -17.14 -10.22
C ASN A 50 -1.04 -17.07 -9.92
N PHE A 51 -0.24 -16.46 -10.79
CA PHE A 51 1.19 -16.17 -10.57
C PHE A 51 1.39 -15.25 -9.35
N LEU A 52 0.63 -14.16 -9.24
CA LEU A 52 0.71 -13.23 -8.12
C LEU A 52 0.20 -13.85 -6.81
N ASN A 53 -0.78 -14.76 -6.89
CA ASN A 53 -1.31 -15.51 -5.75
C ASN A 53 -0.48 -16.75 -5.37
N GLY A 54 0.65 -17.02 -6.04
CA GLY A 54 1.52 -18.16 -5.72
C GLY A 54 1.04 -19.51 -6.26
N ASN A 55 -0.11 -19.56 -6.93
CA ASN A 55 -0.58 -20.74 -7.67
C ASN A 55 0.02 -20.73 -9.08
N PHE A 56 1.34 -20.80 -9.16
CA PHE A 56 1.95 -21.10 -10.44
C PHE A 56 1.55 -22.54 -10.82
N GLY A 57 1.16 -22.76 -12.07
CA GLY A 57 1.04 -24.13 -12.58
C GLY A 57 2.37 -24.89 -12.49
N THR A 58 2.55 -25.96 -13.26
CA THR A 58 3.85 -26.65 -13.35
C THR A 58 4.89 -25.80 -14.09
N ILE A 59 5.32 -24.68 -13.51
CA ILE A 59 6.58 -24.02 -13.85
C ILE A 59 7.70 -24.78 -13.15
N SER A 60 8.88 -24.79 -13.76
CA SER A 60 10.04 -25.46 -13.18
C SER A 60 10.35 -24.88 -11.80
N ALA A 61 10.83 -25.73 -10.90
CA ALA A 61 11.18 -25.28 -9.55
C ALA A 61 12.26 -24.17 -9.58
N SER A 62 13.14 -24.15 -10.59
CA SER A 62 14.05 -23.03 -10.84
C SER A 62 13.35 -21.71 -11.12
N ALA A 63 12.28 -21.72 -11.93
CA ALA A 63 11.49 -20.52 -12.22
C ALA A 63 10.70 -20.06 -10.99
N GLN A 64 10.20 -20.98 -10.16
CA GLN A 64 9.57 -20.64 -8.88
C GLN A 64 10.54 -19.91 -7.96
N LEU A 65 11.79 -20.39 -7.85
CA LEU A 65 12.82 -19.74 -7.05
C LEU A 65 13.13 -18.32 -7.54
N GLU A 66 13.27 -18.10 -8.84
CA GLU A 66 13.55 -16.78 -9.40
C GLU A 66 12.42 -15.78 -9.08
N VAL A 67 11.17 -16.21 -9.20
CA VAL A 67 10.01 -15.37 -8.86
C VAL A 67 9.99 -15.06 -7.36
N LEU A 68 10.27 -16.05 -6.50
CA LEU A 68 10.32 -15.85 -5.06
C LEU A 68 11.48 -14.93 -4.64
N ASP A 69 12.64 -15.03 -5.28
CA ASP A 69 13.77 -14.12 -5.07
C ASP A 69 13.39 -12.67 -5.43
N HIS A 70 12.67 -12.48 -6.54
CA HIS A 70 12.14 -11.18 -6.92
C HIS A 70 11.09 -10.67 -5.93
N LYS A 71 10.16 -11.52 -5.47
CA LYS A 71 9.15 -11.19 -4.47
C LYS A 71 9.81 -10.75 -3.15
N ILE A 72 10.81 -11.47 -2.67
CA ILE A 72 11.61 -11.11 -1.49
C ILE A 72 12.29 -9.75 -1.68
N LYS A 73 12.88 -9.50 -2.86
CA LYS A 73 13.53 -8.22 -3.16
C LYS A 73 12.54 -7.04 -3.10
N ILE A 74 11.31 -7.23 -3.57
CA ILE A 74 10.25 -6.22 -3.49
C ILE A 74 9.84 -5.99 -2.03
N TRP A 75 9.58 -7.05 -1.28
CA TRP A 75 9.20 -6.94 0.13
C TRP A 75 10.27 -6.26 0.99
N LYS A 76 11.56 -6.55 0.77
CA LYS A 76 12.66 -5.82 1.43
C LYS A 76 12.67 -4.32 1.12
N LYS A 77 12.34 -3.92 -0.12
CA LYS A 77 12.22 -2.51 -0.46
C LYS A 77 11.02 -1.87 0.25
N LEU A 78 9.90 -2.58 0.32
CA LEU A 78 8.71 -2.11 1.03
C LEU A 78 8.97 -2.02 2.54
N GLU A 79 9.78 -2.91 3.11
CA GLU A 79 10.18 -2.88 4.52
C GLU A 79 10.96 -1.60 4.82
N HIS A 80 11.95 -1.26 3.97
CA HIS A 80 12.68 0.00 4.11
C HIS A 80 11.78 1.24 4.01
N ILE A 81 10.79 1.22 3.12
CA ILE A 81 9.81 2.31 2.99
C ILE A 81 8.95 2.40 4.25
N ALA A 82 8.42 1.28 4.74
CA ALA A 82 7.59 1.24 5.94
C ALA A 82 8.34 1.72 7.19
N ILE A 83 9.62 1.36 7.33
CA ILE A 83 10.49 1.88 8.40
C ILE A 83 10.66 3.41 8.27
N ALA A 84 10.89 3.91 7.05
CA ALA A 84 11.03 5.34 6.82
C ALA A 84 9.73 6.11 7.13
N GLU A 85 8.57 5.57 6.76
CA GLU A 85 7.26 6.13 7.06
C GLU A 85 6.97 6.15 8.56
N LEU A 86 7.28 5.07 9.27
CA LEU A 86 7.16 5.00 10.73
C LEU A 86 8.05 6.03 11.41
N ASN A 87 9.30 6.17 10.98
CA ASN A 87 10.21 7.19 11.49
C ASN A 87 9.69 8.61 11.24
N LEU A 88 9.13 8.87 10.06
CA LEU A 88 8.51 10.16 9.74
C LEU A 88 7.30 10.44 10.64
N ALA A 89 6.42 9.46 10.84
CA ALA A 89 5.26 9.59 11.72
C ALA A 89 5.67 9.88 13.17
N ASN A 90 6.70 9.17 13.66
CA ASN A 90 7.27 9.39 14.99
C ASN A 90 7.89 10.79 15.14
N LEU A 91 8.64 11.25 14.13
CA LEU A 91 9.19 12.61 14.14
C LEU A 91 8.11 13.68 14.17
N ASN A 92 7.03 13.50 13.40
CA ASN A 92 5.88 14.39 13.41
C ASN A 92 5.21 14.43 14.79
N LEU A 93 5.00 13.27 15.41
CA LEU A 93 4.43 13.18 16.76
C LEU A 93 5.33 13.88 17.80
N ILE A 94 6.65 13.68 17.73
CA ILE A 94 7.59 14.35 18.64
C ILE A 94 7.54 15.87 18.47
N ASN A 95 7.50 16.35 17.22
CA ASN A 95 7.41 17.78 16.94
C ASN A 95 6.12 18.39 17.47
N GLU A 96 5.00 17.68 17.32
CA GLU A 96 3.69 18.12 17.83
C GLU A 96 3.64 18.15 19.35
N VAL A 97 4.11 17.08 20.01
CA VAL A 97 4.20 17.04 21.48
C VAL A 97 5.09 18.16 21.99
N ARG A 98 6.21 18.44 21.32
CA ARG A 98 7.12 19.55 21.67
C ARG A 98 6.45 20.91 21.49
N ALA A 99 5.76 21.13 20.37
CA ALA A 99 5.09 22.40 20.08
C ALA A 99 3.96 22.70 21.08
N ASN A 100 3.31 21.66 21.60
CA ASN A 100 2.17 21.79 22.53
C ASN A 100 2.53 21.51 23.98
N THR A 101 3.81 21.40 24.33
CA THR A 101 4.22 21.25 25.73
C THR A 101 3.70 22.44 26.54
N GLY A 102 2.78 22.19 27.48
CA GLY A 102 2.16 23.22 28.32
C GLY A 102 0.85 23.83 27.80
N ARG A 103 0.34 23.40 26.64
CA ARG A 103 -1.01 23.77 26.17
C ARG A 103 -1.87 22.51 26.09
N GLY A 104 -2.99 22.51 26.80
CA GLY A 104 -3.95 21.41 26.76
C GLY A 104 -4.61 21.33 25.39
N PHE A 105 -4.07 20.50 24.50
CA PHE A 105 -4.76 20.14 23.27
C PHE A 105 -4.44 18.69 22.89
N GLU A 106 -5.31 17.78 23.33
CA GLU A 106 -5.15 16.34 23.12
C GLU A 106 -5.50 15.91 21.68
N GLY A 107 -6.28 16.70 20.94
CA GLY A 107 -6.86 16.28 19.65
C GLY A 107 -5.84 15.92 18.56
N LEU A 108 -4.91 16.84 18.24
CA LEU A 108 -3.93 16.61 17.17
C LEU A 108 -2.87 15.58 17.59
N THR A 109 -2.48 15.57 18.86
CA THR A 109 -1.59 14.53 19.41
C THR A 109 -2.22 13.14 19.33
N VAL A 110 -3.53 13.01 19.60
CA VAL A 110 -4.25 11.72 19.45
C VAL A 110 -4.26 11.26 17.99
N LEU A 111 -4.55 12.15 17.04
CA LEU A 111 -4.51 11.82 15.61
C LEU A 111 -3.11 11.37 15.17
N MET A 112 -2.05 12.05 15.62
CA MET A 112 -0.69 11.65 15.30
C MET A 112 -0.29 10.31 15.94
N LYS A 113 -0.75 10.02 17.17
CA LYS A 113 -0.59 8.68 17.78
C LYS A 113 -1.27 7.60 16.95
N GLN A 114 -2.47 7.87 16.42
CA GLN A 114 -3.16 6.95 15.51
C GLN A 114 -2.38 6.75 14.20
N GLN A 115 -1.77 7.81 13.67
CA GLN A 115 -0.94 7.72 12.48
C GLN A 115 0.32 6.87 12.71
N VAL A 116 0.98 7.02 13.86
CA VAL A 116 2.10 6.14 14.26
C VAL A 116 1.62 4.69 14.35
N ALA A 117 0.51 4.42 15.04
CA ALA A 117 -0.04 3.07 15.17
C ALA A 117 -0.42 2.45 13.81
N LEU A 118 -0.87 3.26 12.85
CA LEU A 118 -1.16 2.79 11.49
C LEU A 118 0.12 2.45 10.72
N ALA A 119 1.17 3.27 10.86
CA ALA A 119 2.48 3.00 10.27
C ALA A 119 3.12 1.74 10.85
N GLU A 120 3.00 1.51 12.17
CA GLU A 120 3.45 0.26 12.83
C GLU A 120 2.73 -0.97 12.27
N LYS A 121 1.40 -0.89 12.09
CA LYS A 121 0.64 -2.00 11.47
C LYS A 121 1.06 -2.24 10.03
N SER A 122 1.33 -1.19 9.26
CA SER A 122 1.83 -1.30 7.89
C SER A 122 3.17 -2.06 7.85
N LEU A 123 4.09 -1.69 8.73
CA LEU A 123 5.37 -2.38 8.89
C LEU A 123 5.19 -3.86 9.23
N GLN A 124 4.33 -4.19 10.19
CA GLN A 124 4.04 -5.59 10.57
C GLN A 124 3.51 -6.42 9.39
N ILE A 125 2.62 -5.84 8.57
CA ILE A 125 2.09 -6.52 7.37
C ILE A 125 3.21 -6.78 6.36
N VAL A 126 4.10 -5.82 6.15
CA VAL A 126 5.23 -5.97 5.25
C VAL A 126 6.21 -7.05 5.75
N GLU A 127 6.57 -7.02 7.03
CA GLU A 127 7.43 -8.02 7.66
C GLU A 127 6.82 -9.43 7.56
N GLN A 128 5.52 -9.57 7.80
CA GLN A 128 4.82 -10.85 7.66
C GLN A 128 4.86 -11.36 6.22
N ASN A 129 4.60 -10.51 5.23
CA ASN A 129 4.63 -10.92 3.82
C ASN A 129 6.05 -11.28 3.35
N LEU A 130 7.06 -10.56 3.85
CA LEU A 130 8.47 -10.89 3.62
C LEU A 130 8.80 -12.28 4.18
N LEU A 131 8.39 -12.57 5.41
CA LEU A 131 8.61 -13.86 6.05
C LEU A 131 7.96 -15.00 5.27
N VAL A 132 6.70 -14.84 4.84
CA VAL A 132 6.01 -15.84 4.02
C VAL A 132 6.78 -16.10 2.73
N ALA A 133 7.22 -15.06 2.02
CA ALA A 133 8.00 -15.23 0.79
C ALA A 133 9.34 -15.96 1.01
N VAL A 134 10.01 -15.71 2.14
CA VAL A 134 11.24 -16.42 2.51
C VAL A 134 10.98 -17.90 2.81
N ILE A 135 9.90 -18.21 3.54
CA ILE A 135 9.51 -19.59 3.84
C ILE A 135 9.14 -20.34 2.56
N ASP A 136 8.35 -19.73 1.67
CA ASP A 136 7.98 -20.32 0.38
C ASP A 136 9.24 -20.65 -0.45
N ARG A 137 10.22 -19.73 -0.49
CA ARG A 137 11.49 -19.96 -1.17
C ARG A 137 12.23 -21.16 -0.59
N GLN A 138 12.34 -21.24 0.74
CA GLN A 138 13.01 -22.35 1.43
C GLN A 138 12.30 -23.68 1.17
N LEU A 139 10.96 -23.68 1.12
CA LEU A 139 10.15 -24.86 0.84
C LEU A 139 10.42 -25.40 -0.57
N VAL A 140 10.47 -24.52 -1.57
CA VAL A 140 10.79 -24.91 -2.96
C VAL A 140 12.20 -25.47 -3.05
N GLU A 141 13.21 -24.82 -2.44
CA GLU A 141 14.58 -25.33 -2.43
C GLU A 141 14.68 -26.73 -1.80
N LEU A 142 13.95 -26.97 -0.71
CA LEU A 142 13.97 -28.25 -0.01
C LEU A 142 13.30 -29.34 -0.85
N THR A 143 12.20 -29.01 -1.51
CA THR A 143 11.50 -29.90 -2.44
C THR A 143 12.40 -30.29 -3.61
N MET A 144 13.12 -29.34 -4.20
CA MET A 144 14.09 -29.61 -5.27
C MET A 144 15.20 -30.57 -4.81
N LYS A 145 15.75 -30.37 -3.60
CA LYS A 145 16.78 -31.25 -3.04
C LYS A 145 16.27 -32.67 -2.81
N MET A 146 15.04 -32.81 -2.31
CA MET A 146 14.42 -34.13 -2.10
C MET A 146 14.15 -34.87 -3.41
N GLN A 147 13.86 -34.18 -4.51
CA GLN A 147 13.65 -34.80 -5.83
C GLN A 147 14.96 -35.26 -6.51
N MET A 148 16.13 -34.83 -6.01
CA MET A 148 17.44 -35.25 -6.53
C MET A 148 18.04 -36.44 -5.77
N LEU A 149 17.38 -36.91 -4.71
CA LEU A 149 17.73 -38.12 -3.94
C LEU A 149 16.87 -39.30 -4.41
#